data_AF-A0A564Y4P1-F1
#
_entry.id   AF-A0A564Y4P1-F1
#
_cell.length_a   1.000
_cell.length_b   1.000
_cell.length_c   1.000
_cell.angle_alpha   90.00
_cell.angle_beta   90.00
_cell.angle_gamma   90.00
#
_symmetry.space_group_name_H-M   'P 1'
#
loop_
_entity.id
_entity.type
_entity.pdbx_description
1 polymer ?
#
loop_
_entity_poly.entity_id
_entity_poly.type
_entity_poly.pdbx_seq_one_letter_code
_entity_poly.pdbx_strand_id
1 'polypeptide(L)'
;MAERNICGLCDLPLLGTTGSPVTCSHYFHFGCLEKWSTNNLNDGKCQCPVATCRKIYMCMEVKTLIEGSSPLYFPVERNYRCRLCKDFVRSWATSLNSCDHYFCMRCFTRLKNGRHICPVDGKPFTVLYKSECIGAPIKLYTRL
;
A
#
# COMPACT_ATOMS: atom_id res chain seq x y z
N MET A 1 21.91 -7.94 19.81
CA MET A 1 20.93 -9.04 19.74
C MET A 1 20.71 -9.32 18.26
N ALA A 2 21.15 -10.47 17.74
CA ALA A 2 20.98 -10.79 16.32
C ALA A 2 19.50 -10.98 16.03
N GLU A 3 18.90 -10.03 15.31
CA GLU A 3 17.54 -10.16 14.80
C GLU A 3 17.51 -11.41 13.91
N ARG A 4 16.58 -12.32 14.20
CA ARG A 4 16.48 -13.59 13.48
C ARG A 4 16.16 -13.28 12.02
N ASN A 5 17.15 -13.44 11.13
CA ASN A 5 16.99 -13.39 9.67
C ASN A 5 16.21 -14.62 9.17
N ILE A 6 15.05 -14.91 9.76
CA ILE A 6 14.20 -16.07 9.47
C ILE A 6 12.80 -15.56 9.11
N CYS A 7 12.23 -16.12 8.06
CA CYS A 7 10.88 -15.82 7.64
C CYS A 7 9.87 -16.47 8.60
N GLY A 8 9.13 -15.66 9.37
CA GLY A 8 8.12 -16.15 10.32
C GLY A 8 6.87 -16.82 9.71
N LEU A 9 6.87 -17.10 8.40
CA LEU A 9 5.79 -17.82 7.69
C LEU A 9 6.22 -19.20 7.17
N CYS A 10 7.52 -19.44 7.00
CA CYS A 10 8.05 -20.72 6.51
C CYS A 10 9.26 -21.23 7.28
N ASP A 11 9.69 -20.51 8.32
CA ASP A 11 10.82 -20.83 9.20
C ASP A 11 12.18 -21.01 8.49
N LEU A 12 12.28 -20.57 7.25
CA LEU A 12 13.53 -20.57 6.47
C LEU A 12 14.26 -19.21 6.57
N PRO A 13 15.60 -19.19 6.45
CA PRO A 13 16.37 -17.94 6.43
C PRO A 13 15.89 -16.99 5.33
N LEU A 14 15.85 -15.68 5.62
CA LEU A 14 15.51 -14.64 4.66
C LEU A 14 16.64 -14.46 3.65
N LEU A 15 16.57 -15.20 2.55
CA LEU A 15 17.51 -15.09 1.43
C LEU A 15 16.73 -14.61 0.19
N GLY A 16 17.31 -13.69 -0.58
CA GLY A 16 16.67 -13.20 -1.79
C GLY A 16 15.73 -12.02 -1.57
N THR A 17 14.63 -12.01 -2.33
CA THR A 17 13.63 -10.94 -2.31
C THR A 17 12.75 -11.03 -1.07
N THR A 18 12.75 -9.96 -0.28
CA THR A 18 11.96 -9.86 0.94
C THR A 18 10.79 -8.90 0.76
N GLY A 19 9.72 -9.15 1.50
CA GLY A 19 8.56 -8.29 1.61
C GLY A 19 8.32 -7.88 3.06
N SER A 20 7.86 -6.65 3.28
CA SER A 20 7.39 -6.15 4.56
C SER A 20 6.06 -5.43 4.38
N PRO A 21 5.08 -5.60 5.29
CA PRO A 21 3.94 -4.70 5.37
C PRO A 21 4.42 -3.25 5.54
N VAL A 22 3.94 -2.30 4.73
CA VAL A 22 4.38 -0.89 4.78
C VAL A 22 4.20 -0.25 6.18
N THR A 23 3.28 -0.77 6.98
CA THR A 23 2.94 -0.25 8.32
C THR A 23 3.79 -0.82 9.46
N CYS A 24 4.75 -1.69 9.19
CA CYS A 24 5.67 -2.25 10.19
C CYS A 24 7.01 -2.65 9.56
N SER A 25 7.96 -3.10 10.39
CA SER A 25 9.30 -3.50 9.95
C SER A 25 9.53 -5.00 10.09
N HIS A 26 8.50 -5.81 9.85
CA HIS A 26 8.58 -7.28 9.89
C HIS A 26 8.82 -7.83 8.48
N TYR A 27 9.92 -8.55 8.31
CA TYR A 27 10.35 -9.06 7.01
C TYR A 27 9.98 -10.54 6.82
N PHE A 28 9.59 -10.86 5.60
CA PHE A 28 9.22 -12.20 5.15
C PHE A 28 9.80 -12.43 3.75
N HIS A 29 9.85 -13.68 3.28
CA HIS A 29 9.95 -13.90 1.84
C HIS A 29 8.76 -13.25 1.14
N PHE A 30 9.01 -12.53 0.04
CA PHE A 30 7.93 -11.83 -0.67
C PHE A 30 6.81 -12.80 -1.07
N GLY A 31 7.13 -13.97 -1.61
CA GLY A 31 6.14 -14.98 -1.98
C GLY A 31 5.34 -15.53 -0.79
N CYS A 32 5.96 -15.66 0.39
CA CYS A 32 5.23 -16.06 1.60
C CYS A 32 4.24 -14.98 2.04
N LEU A 33 4.67 -13.72 2.06
CA LEU A 33 3.81 -12.61 2.44
C LEU A 33 2.69 -12.37 1.43
N GLU A 34 2.98 -12.54 0.13
CA GLU A 34 1.96 -12.46 -0.92
C GLU A 34 0.90 -13.55 -0.73
N LYS A 35 1.32 -14.81 -0.55
CA LYS A 35 0.40 -15.93 -0.29
C LYS A 35 -0.43 -15.71 0.98
N TRP A 36 0.20 -15.25 2.06
CA TRP A 36 -0.51 -14.86 3.28
C TRP A 36 -1.56 -13.79 3.00
N SER A 37 -1.17 -12.75 2.26
CA SER A 37 -2.03 -11.63 1.92
C SER A 37 -3.22 -12.07 1.08
N THR A 38 -3.05 -12.99 0.15
CA THR A 38 -4.16 -13.57 -0.63
C THR A 38 -5.12 -14.36 0.25
N ASN A 39 -4.59 -15.15 1.20
CA ASN A 39 -5.41 -16.03 2.04
C ASN A 39 -6.12 -15.30 3.18
N ASN A 40 -5.61 -14.15 3.61
CA ASN A 40 -6.11 -13.38 4.75
C ASN A 40 -6.64 -12.00 4.36
N LEU A 41 -6.92 -11.80 3.06
CA LEU A 41 -7.48 -10.55 2.55
C LEU A 41 -8.87 -10.34 3.13
N ASN A 42 -9.05 -9.21 3.81
CA ASN A 42 -10.34 -8.78 4.32
C ASN A 42 -10.58 -7.31 3.96
N ASP A 43 -11.56 -7.05 3.11
CA ASP A 43 -11.93 -5.70 2.65
C ASP A 43 -10.73 -4.85 2.18
N GLY A 44 -9.92 -5.44 1.31
CA GLY A 44 -8.75 -4.78 0.72
C GLY A 44 -7.54 -4.63 1.66
N LYS A 45 -7.62 -5.16 2.88
CA LYS A 45 -6.64 -5.03 3.95
C LYS A 45 -6.18 -6.39 4.45
N CYS A 46 -4.97 -6.45 4.97
CA CYS A 46 -4.42 -7.62 5.64
C CYS A 46 -3.80 -7.24 6.98
N GLN A 47 -3.83 -8.16 7.94
CA GLN A 47 -3.09 -8.03 9.19
C GLN A 47 -1.70 -8.65 9.04
N CYS A 48 -0.69 -8.01 9.63
CA CYS A 48 0.67 -8.53 9.68
C CYS A 48 0.68 -9.97 10.26
N PRO A 49 1.42 -10.92 9.64
CA PRO A 49 1.50 -12.30 10.12
C PRO A 49 2.04 -12.46 11.55
N VAL A 50 2.82 -11.49 12.04
CA VAL A 50 3.33 -11.51 13.42
C VAL A 50 2.17 -11.26 14.39
N ALA A 51 1.79 -12.28 15.15
CA ALA A 51 0.63 -12.26 16.06
C ALA A 51 0.63 -11.10 17.07
N THR A 52 1.82 -10.68 17.52
CA THR A 52 1.99 -9.56 18.46
C THR A 52 1.94 -8.18 17.80
N CYS A 53 2.12 -8.07 16.48
CA CYS A 53 2.19 -6.80 15.78
C CYS A 53 0.82 -6.13 15.59
N ARG A 54 -0.18 -6.92 15.15
CA ARG A 54 -1.56 -6.48 14.88
C ARG A 54 -1.73 -5.28 13.93
N LYS A 55 -0.66 -4.82 13.26
CA LYS A 55 -0.72 -3.75 12.27
C LYS A 55 -1.45 -4.23 11.01
N ILE A 56 -2.30 -3.36 10.48
CA ILE A 56 -3.05 -3.59 9.24
C ILE A 56 -2.34 -2.88 8.09
N TYR A 57 -2.21 -3.54 6.95
CA TYR A 57 -1.58 -3.02 5.75
C TYR A 57 -2.44 -3.24 4.51
N MET A 58 -2.28 -2.35 3.54
CA MET A 58 -2.89 -2.44 2.19
C MET A 58 -1.83 -2.57 1.09
N CYS A 59 -0.55 -2.38 1.44
CA CYS A 59 0.57 -2.54 0.52
C CYS A 59 1.77 -3.18 1.22
N MET A 60 2.56 -3.88 0.42
CA MET A 60 3.82 -4.49 0.80
C MET A 60 4.96 -3.69 0.16
N GLU A 61 5.97 -3.37 0.96
CA GLU A 61 7.28 -2.93 0.48
C GLU A 61 8.09 -4.17 0.13
N VAL A 62 8.69 -4.20 -1.06
CA VAL A 62 9.47 -5.32 -1.57
C VAL A 62 10.89 -4.85 -1.84
N LYS A 63 11.85 -5.49 -1.18
CA LYS A 63 13.28 -5.24 -1.32
C LYS A 63 13.92 -6.40 -2.07
N THR A 64 14.63 -6.07 -3.14
CA THR A 64 15.41 -7.04 -3.94
C THR A 64 16.86 -7.05 -3.48
N LEU A 65 17.62 -8.08 -3.85
CA LEU A 65 19.05 -8.18 -3.54
C LEU A 65 19.93 -7.16 -4.30
N ILE A 66 19.37 -6.41 -5.24
CA ILE A 66 20.12 -5.44 -6.02
C ILE A 66 20.39 -4.22 -5.13
N GLU A 67 21.65 -4.06 -4.69
CA GLU A 67 22.09 -2.90 -3.93
C GLU A 67 21.80 -1.60 -4.69
N GLY A 68 21.25 -0.60 -3.98
CA GLY A 68 20.85 0.67 -4.58
C GLY A 68 19.49 0.67 -5.30
N SER A 69 18.81 -0.47 -5.40
CA SER A 69 17.45 -0.50 -5.96
C SER A 69 16.46 0.21 -5.03
N SER A 70 15.58 1.03 -5.62
CA SER A 70 14.46 1.61 -4.88
C SER A 70 13.47 0.52 -4.48
N PRO A 71 12.86 0.60 -3.28
CA PRO A 71 11.86 -0.37 -2.88
C PRO A 71 10.68 -0.35 -3.85
N LEU A 72 10.22 -1.55 -4.20
CA LEU A 72 9.02 -1.73 -5.01
C LEU A 72 7.80 -1.86 -4.08
N TYR A 73 6.64 -1.44 -4.55
CA TYR A 73 5.41 -1.47 -3.76
C TYR A 73 4.34 -2.31 -4.43
N PHE A 74 3.76 -3.25 -3.68
CA PHE A 74 2.76 -4.20 -4.18
C PHE A 74 1.48 -4.11 -3.35
N PRO A 75 0.36 -3.65 -3.92
CA PRO A 75 -0.90 -3.60 -3.20
C PRO A 75 -1.37 -5.02 -2.87
N VAL A 76 -1.96 -5.17 -1.70
CA VAL A 76 -2.59 -6.42 -1.25
C VAL A 76 -3.84 -6.68 -2.08
N GLU A 77 -4.66 -5.66 -2.28
CA GLU A 77 -5.82 -5.72 -3.18
C GLU A 77 -5.46 -5.27 -4.59
N ARG A 78 -5.43 -6.21 -5.54
CA ARG A 78 -5.16 -5.90 -6.96
C ARG A 78 -6.36 -5.31 -7.71
N ASN A 79 -7.56 -5.42 -7.12
CA ASN A 79 -8.83 -5.09 -7.76
C ASN A 79 -9.55 -3.89 -7.10
N TYR A 80 -8.83 -3.07 -6.32
CA TYR A 80 -9.43 -1.88 -5.72
C TYR A 80 -9.98 -0.95 -6.81
N ARG A 81 -11.27 -0.63 -6.70
CA ARG A 81 -11.98 0.20 -7.68
C ARG A 81 -11.97 1.66 -7.30
N CYS A 82 -11.54 2.49 -8.24
CA CYS A 82 -11.64 3.94 -8.14
C CYS A 82 -13.11 4.33 -7.96
N ARG A 83 -13.45 5.00 -6.86
CA ARG A 83 -14.85 5.35 -6.59
C ARG A 83 -15.41 6.42 -7.55
N LEU A 84 -14.54 7.13 -8.28
CA LEU A 84 -14.90 8.10 -9.32
C LEU A 84 -15.21 7.47 -10.69
N CYS A 85 -14.31 6.66 -11.25
CA CYS A 85 -14.49 6.09 -12.60
C CYS A 85 -14.84 4.59 -12.61
N LYS A 86 -14.87 3.93 -11.45
CA LYS A 86 -15.15 2.49 -11.27
C LYS A 86 -14.12 1.52 -11.87
N ASP A 87 -13.12 2.03 -12.61
CA ASP A 87 -11.94 1.28 -13.04
C ASP A 87 -11.02 0.92 -11.87
N PHE A 88 -10.17 -0.07 -12.09
CA PHE A 88 -9.13 -0.44 -11.13
C PHE A 88 -8.10 0.68 -10.95
N VAL A 89 -7.79 1.00 -9.70
CA VAL A 89 -6.68 1.90 -9.36
C VAL A 89 -5.38 1.15 -9.59
N ARG A 90 -4.76 1.43 -10.73
CA ARG A 90 -3.38 1.01 -11.01
C ARG A 90 -2.42 2.08 -10.52
N SER A 91 -1.19 1.67 -10.23
CA SER A 91 -0.09 2.58 -9.91
C SER A 91 0.06 3.68 -10.96
N TRP A 92 0.16 4.97 -10.59
CA TRP A 92 0.11 5.53 -9.23
C TRP A 92 -1.32 5.74 -8.71
N ALA A 93 -1.46 5.81 -7.38
CA ALA A 93 -2.70 6.13 -6.69
C ALA A 93 -2.68 7.55 -6.11
N THR A 94 -3.79 8.26 -6.24
CA THR A 94 -4.01 9.58 -5.64
C THR A 94 -4.76 9.41 -4.31
N SER A 95 -4.30 10.07 -3.26
CA SER A 95 -5.01 10.17 -1.97
C SER A 95 -5.21 11.63 -1.57
N LEU A 96 -6.13 11.85 -0.62
CA LEU A 96 -6.52 13.17 -0.11
C LEU A 96 -6.01 13.33 1.33
N ASN A 97 -5.82 14.56 1.81
CA ASN A 97 -5.44 14.80 3.21
C ASN A 97 -6.55 14.54 4.23
N SER A 98 -7.80 14.49 3.80
CA SER A 98 -8.95 14.42 4.71
C SER A 98 -9.56 13.02 4.87
N CYS A 99 -9.12 12.03 4.10
CA CYS A 99 -9.66 10.67 4.14
C CYS A 99 -8.68 9.63 3.58
N ASP A 100 -8.93 8.35 3.89
CA ASP A 100 -8.14 7.22 3.40
C ASP A 100 -8.59 6.69 2.01
N HIS A 101 -9.36 7.48 1.27
CA HIS A 101 -9.84 7.08 -0.05
C HIS A 101 -8.79 7.28 -1.12
N TYR A 102 -8.56 6.23 -1.91
CA TYR A 102 -7.67 6.26 -3.08
C TYR A 102 -8.44 6.38 -4.39
N PHE A 103 -7.84 7.08 -5.35
CA PHE A 103 -8.35 7.31 -6.69
C PHE A 103 -7.26 7.04 -7.73
N CYS A 104 -7.65 6.70 -8.96
CA CYS A 104 -6.67 6.53 -10.04
C CYS A 104 -6.09 7.88 -10.48
N MET A 105 -4.84 7.90 -10.94
CA MET A 105 -4.23 9.12 -11.48
C MET A 105 -5.01 9.73 -12.64
N ARG A 106 -5.74 8.93 -13.43
CA ARG A 106 -6.62 9.45 -14.49
C ARG A 106 -7.72 10.37 -13.96
N CYS A 107 -8.21 10.10 -12.75
CA CYS A 107 -9.22 10.93 -12.09
C CYS A 107 -8.62 12.12 -11.32
N PHE A 108 -7.29 12.24 -11.26
CA PHE A 108 -6.58 13.32 -10.58
C PHE A 108 -7.05 14.70 -11.05
N THR A 109 -7.10 14.93 -12.37
CA THR A 109 -7.47 16.25 -12.91
C THR A 109 -8.88 16.66 -12.51
N ARG A 110 -9.81 15.70 -12.39
CA ARG A 110 -11.18 15.95 -11.94
C ARG A 110 -11.23 16.33 -10.45
N LEU A 111 -10.39 15.70 -9.63
CA LEU A 111 -10.24 16.06 -8.22
C LEU A 111 -9.61 17.44 -8.05
N LYS A 112 -8.54 17.72 -8.81
CA LYS A 112 -7.79 18.98 -8.75
C LYS A 112 -8.65 20.20 -9.16
N ASN A 113 -9.45 20.08 -10.21
CA ASN A 113 -10.22 21.21 -10.75
C ASN A 113 -11.67 21.26 -10.26
N GLY A 114 -12.07 20.31 -9.40
CA GLY A 114 -13.44 20.19 -8.89
C GLY A 114 -13.69 21.01 -7.63
N ARG A 115 -14.79 20.69 -6.92
CA ARG A 115 -15.22 21.37 -5.68
C ARG A 115 -14.36 21.07 -4.43
N HIS A 116 -13.20 20.43 -4.61
CA HIS A 116 -12.28 20.00 -3.54
C HIS A 116 -12.98 19.29 -2.36
N ILE A 117 -13.97 18.47 -2.68
CA ILE A 117 -14.72 17.64 -1.74
C ILE A 117 -14.56 16.18 -2.16
N CYS A 118 -14.25 15.31 -1.20
CA CYS A 118 -14.10 13.89 -1.42
C CYS A 118 -15.42 13.30 -1.95
N PRO A 119 -15.41 12.60 -3.09
CA PRO A 119 -16.62 12.06 -3.72
C PRO A 119 -17.19 10.83 -3.00
N VAL A 120 -16.53 10.35 -1.93
CA VAL A 120 -16.94 9.15 -1.19
C VAL A 120 -17.61 9.50 0.13
N ASP A 121 -16.99 10.37 0.93
CA ASP A 121 -17.48 10.75 2.27
C ASP A 121 -17.82 12.24 2.41
N GLY A 122 -17.73 13.02 1.33
CA GLY A 122 -18.12 14.43 1.34
C GLY A 122 -17.17 15.35 2.12
N LYS A 123 -16.00 14.86 2.57
CA LYS A 123 -15.05 15.68 3.33
C LYS A 123 -14.31 16.66 2.42
N PRO A 124 -14.16 17.95 2.80
CA PRO A 124 -13.32 18.88 2.07
C PRO A 124 -11.85 18.43 2.12
N PHE A 125 -11.09 18.71 1.08
CA PHE A 125 -9.65 18.46 1.01
C PHE A 125 -8.91 19.66 0.42
N THR A 126 -7.65 19.83 0.78
CA THR A 126 -6.81 20.94 0.30
C THR A 126 -5.49 20.48 -0.30
N VAL A 127 -5.20 19.18 -0.18
CA VAL A 127 -3.95 18.58 -0.63
C VAL A 127 -4.23 17.28 -1.35
N LEU A 128 -3.57 17.12 -2.49
CA LEU A 128 -3.50 15.85 -3.21
C LEU A 128 -2.12 15.24 -3.00
N TYR A 129 -2.11 13.97 -2.62
CA TYR A 129 -0.91 13.16 -2.52
C TYR A 129 -0.86 12.12 -3.63
N LYS A 130 0.36 11.75 -4.02
CA LYS A 130 0.62 10.58 -4.87
C LYS A 130 1.21 9.44 -4.05
N SER A 131 0.94 8.21 -4.45
CA SER A 131 1.47 7.00 -3.86
C SER A 131 1.73 5.97 -4.96
N GLU A 132 2.75 5.13 -4.81
CA GLU A 132 3.07 4.08 -5.80
C GLU A 132 1.93 3.06 -5.93
N CYS A 133 1.28 2.71 -4.81
CA CYS A 133 0.11 1.82 -4.74
C CYS A 133 -0.87 2.37 -3.69
N ILE A 134 -2.04 1.73 -3.57
CA ILE A 134 -2.92 1.92 -2.41
C ILE A 134 -2.22 1.44 -1.16
N GLY A 135 -2.09 2.29 -0.14
CA GLY A 135 -1.41 1.97 1.11
C GLY A 135 0.12 2.11 1.10
N ALA A 136 0.75 2.50 -0.01
CA ALA A 136 2.16 2.91 0.01
C ALA A 136 2.35 4.27 0.70
N PRO A 137 3.61 4.61 1.05
CA PRO A 137 3.95 5.93 1.54
C PRO A 137 3.51 7.03 0.56
N ILE A 138 2.77 8.01 1.10
CA ILE A 138 2.26 9.14 0.34
C ILE A 138 3.33 10.22 0.19
N LYS A 139 3.40 10.84 -0.98
CA LYS A 139 4.23 12.01 -1.27
C LYS A 139 3.35 13.16 -1.68
N LEU A 140 3.64 14.37 -1.19
CA LEU A 140 2.94 15.58 -1.58
C LEU A 140 3.00 15.73 -3.11
N TYR A 141 1.84 15.91 -3.74
CA TYR A 141 1.76 16.19 -5.16
C TYR A 141 1.45 17.66 -5.42
N THR A 142 0.36 18.17 -4.84
CA THR A 142 -0.02 19.58 -5.00
C THR A 142 -0.92 20.06 -3.87
N ARG A 143 -0.88 21.37 -3.60
CA ARG A 143 -1.83 22.08 -2.73
C ARG A 143 -2.81 22.84 -3.61
N LEU A 144 -4.07 22.89 -3.19
CA LEU A 144 -5.21 23.43 -3.94
C LEU A 144 -5.69 24.77 -3.38
#